data_AF-A0A4R1RMQ1-F1
#
_entry.id   AF-A0A4R1RMQ1-F1
#
_cell.length_a   1.000
_cell.length_b   1.000
_cell.length_c   1.000
_cell.angle_alpha   90.00
_cell.angle_beta   90.00
_cell.angle_gamma   90.00
#
_symmetry.space_group_name_H-M   'P 1'
#
loop_
_entity.id
_entity.type
_entity.pdbx_description
1 polymer ?
#
loop_
_entity_poly.entity_id
_entity_poly.type
_entity_poly.pdbx_seq_one_letter_code
_entity_poly.pdbx_strand_id
1 'polypeptide(L)'
;MGYMGFGMQSWIYKKCNRKPFAKRHKLPSFSPLQKYSRDFGIKPHEDEDQVKRKNAILTIVIVLSFLMLCGVLFKQFYVYSTNHSKSITAHYRLENEKAFNYLYDSGIRRLSHNNLIGAYSELKLACQIDSKNEELNKLLIETLSALCSKDLKYCIELENLLKK
;
A
#
# COMPACT_ATOMS: atom_id res chain seq x y z
N MET A 1 32.30 38.20 -0.97
CA MET A 1 33.75 38.34 -1.23
C MET A 1 34.46 38.03 0.08
N GLY A 2 35.37 37.09 0.21
CA GLY A 2 35.98 36.15 -0.70
C GLY A 2 36.88 35.25 0.15
N TYR A 3 36.98 33.99 -0.29
CA TYR A 3 37.98 33.00 0.12
C TYR A 3 37.81 32.34 1.49
N MET A 4 36.70 31.62 1.62
CA MET A 4 36.75 30.19 1.95
C MET A 4 37.76 29.52 1.00
N GLY A 5 38.90 29.02 1.49
CA GLY A 5 39.84 28.33 0.58
C GLY A 5 41.22 27.95 1.11
N PHE A 6 41.67 28.44 2.27
CA PHE A 6 43.06 28.20 2.72
C PHE A 6 43.23 27.54 4.10
N GLY A 7 42.14 27.07 4.73
CA GLY A 7 42.24 26.36 6.01
C GLY A 7 42.82 24.95 5.90
N MET A 8 42.58 24.26 4.78
CA MET A 8 42.81 22.82 4.67
C MET A 8 44.20 22.43 4.14
N GLN A 9 45.00 23.39 3.67
CA GLN A 9 46.33 23.15 3.07
C GLN A 9 47.49 23.75 3.89
N SER A 10 47.25 24.31 5.08
CA SER A 10 48.34 24.90 5.90
C SER A 10 49.41 23.87 6.29
N TRP A 11 49.06 22.58 6.33
CA TRP A 11 49.98 21.48 6.61
C TRP A 11 51.02 21.25 5.51
N ILE A 12 50.73 21.64 4.25
CA ILE A 12 51.65 21.53 3.12
C ILE A 12 52.80 22.53 3.29
N TYR A 13 52.48 23.75 3.74
CA TYR A 13 53.46 24.84 3.91
C TYR A 13 54.16 24.83 5.29
N LYS A 14 53.59 24.16 6.30
CA LYS A 14 54.22 23.95 7.63
C LYS A 14 55.22 22.79 7.66
N LYS A 15 55.38 22.05 6.57
CA LYS A 15 56.36 20.97 6.50
C LYS A 15 57.76 21.58 6.35
N CYS A 16 58.55 21.58 7.44
CA CYS A 16 59.98 21.85 7.33
C CYS A 16 60.60 20.87 6.33
N ASN A 17 61.00 21.36 5.16
CA ASN A 17 61.78 20.58 4.19
C ASN A 17 63.05 20.09 4.88
N ARG A 18 63.06 18.79 5.25
CA ARG A 18 64.24 18.14 5.81
C ARG A 18 65.36 18.24 4.77
N LYS A 19 66.51 18.79 5.17
CA LYS A 19 67.71 18.94 4.32
C LYS A 19 67.89 17.67 3.46
N PRO A 20 67.98 17.78 2.12
CA PRO A 20 67.93 16.62 1.22
C PRO A 20 69.06 15.61 1.41
N PHE A 21 70.10 15.93 2.20
CA PHE A 21 71.25 15.05 2.43
C PHE A 21 71.77 15.07 3.88
N ALA A 22 70.88 15.07 4.87
CA ALA A 22 71.30 14.67 6.21
C ALA A 22 71.63 13.16 6.18
N LYS A 23 72.93 12.83 6.21
CA LYS A 23 73.48 11.46 6.19
C LYS A 23 72.70 10.57 7.17
N ARG A 24 71.72 9.81 6.67
CA ARG A 24 71.04 8.79 7.45
C ARG A 24 72.01 7.63 7.61
N HIS A 25 72.18 7.18 8.84
CA HIS A 25 72.99 6.02 9.20
C HIS A 25 72.72 4.84 8.26
N LYS A 26 73.75 4.00 8.04
CA LYS A 26 73.67 2.77 7.24
C LYS A 26 72.42 1.99 7.64
N LEU A 27 71.43 1.94 6.74
CA LEU A 27 70.27 1.08 6.90
C LEU A 27 70.75 -0.37 6.77
N PRO A 28 70.43 -1.27 7.71
CA PRO A 28 70.71 -2.69 7.52
C PRO A 28 69.95 -3.17 6.28
N SER A 29 70.65 -3.82 5.37
CA SER A 29 70.14 -4.22 4.04
C SER A 29 69.07 -5.30 4.06
N PHE A 30 68.65 -5.76 5.24
CA PHE A 30 67.60 -6.76 5.41
C PHE A 30 66.78 -6.49 6.67
N SER A 31 65.59 -5.91 6.50
CA SER A 31 64.51 -6.11 7.48
C SER A 31 63.98 -7.53 7.28
N PRO A 32 64.13 -8.46 8.25
CA PRO A 32 63.57 -9.79 8.09
C PRO A 32 62.06 -9.67 7.90
N LEU A 33 61.54 -10.27 6.83
CA LEU A 33 60.10 -10.35 6.57
C LEU A 33 59.43 -10.95 7.81
N GLN A 34 58.31 -10.37 8.25
CA GLN A 34 57.52 -10.94 9.34
C GLN A 34 57.09 -12.36 8.93
N LYS A 35 57.62 -13.37 9.63
CA LYS A 35 57.18 -14.76 9.46
C LYS A 35 55.79 -14.87 10.08
N TYR A 36 54.76 -14.82 9.24
CA TYR A 36 53.43 -15.21 9.67
C TYR A 36 53.39 -16.74 9.72
N SER A 37 53.10 -17.32 10.89
CA SER A 37 52.73 -18.72 11.01
C SER A 37 51.21 -18.79 11.06
N ARG A 38 50.59 -19.52 10.12
CA ARG A 38 49.17 -19.89 10.22
C ARG A 38 49.12 -21.33 10.70
N ASP A 39 48.66 -21.51 11.93
CA ASP A 39 48.25 -22.83 12.38
C ASP A 39 46.87 -23.09 11.80
N PHE A 40 46.81 -23.97 10.80
CA PHE A 40 45.54 -24.46 10.29
C PHE A 40 45.00 -25.46 11.31
N GLY A 41 43.95 -25.07 12.03
CA GLY A 41 43.22 -26.00 12.89
C GLY A 41 42.66 -27.14 12.05
N ILE A 42 43.26 -28.33 12.15
CA ILE A 42 42.77 -29.52 11.47
C ILE A 42 41.45 -29.90 12.15
N LYS A 43 40.33 -29.68 11.47
CA LYS A 43 39.04 -30.18 11.95
C LYS A 43 39.05 -31.71 11.85
N PRO A 44 38.59 -32.44 12.89
CA PRO A 44 38.47 -33.88 12.81
C PRO A 44 37.55 -34.25 11.64
N HIS A 45 37.88 -35.34 10.94
CA HIS A 45 37.04 -35.86 9.87
C HIS A 45 35.76 -36.41 10.51
N GLU A 46 34.66 -35.69 10.34
CA GLU A 46 33.34 -36.16 10.74
C GLU A 46 32.80 -37.13 9.68
N ASP A 47 32.21 -38.24 10.11
CA ASP A 47 31.52 -39.17 9.21
C ASP A 47 30.46 -38.40 8.41
N GLU A 48 30.61 -38.39 7.08
CA GLU A 48 29.71 -37.64 6.20
C GLU A 48 28.24 -38.02 6.42
N ASP A 49 27.98 -39.31 6.72
CA ASP A 49 26.63 -39.81 6.95
C ASP A 49 26.02 -39.30 8.26
N GLN A 50 26.85 -39.09 9.30
CA GLN A 50 26.38 -38.51 10.56
C GLN A 50 26.06 -37.02 10.39
N VAL A 51 26.89 -36.29 9.63
CA VAL A 51 26.66 -34.87 9.32
C VAL A 51 25.39 -34.70 8.47
N LYS A 52 25.22 -35.54 7.44
CA LYS A 52 24.01 -35.55 6.59
C LYS A 52 22.74 -35.82 7.42
N ARG A 53 22.77 -36.78 8.34
CA ARG A 53 21.64 -37.09 9.25
C ARG A 53 21.32 -35.95 10.21
N LYS A 54 22.34 -35.35 10.86
CA LYS A 54 22.15 -34.19 11.75
C LYS A 54 21.54 -33.01 11.01
N ASN A 55 22.03 -32.71 9.81
CA ASN A 55 21.51 -31.63 8.98
C ASN A 55 20.08 -31.90 8.52
N ALA A 56 19.75 -33.15 8.15
CA ALA A 56 18.38 -33.53 7.78
C ALA A 56 17.40 -33.38 8.95
N ILE A 57 17.80 -33.74 10.17
CA ILE A 57 16.95 -33.54 11.37
C ILE A 57 16.78 -32.05 11.64
N LEU A 58 17.85 -31.26 11.55
CA LEU A 58 17.81 -29.81 11.75
C LEU A 58 16.85 -29.13 10.76
N THR A 59 16.89 -29.49 9.48
CA THR A 59 16.00 -28.90 8.47
C THR A 59 14.54 -29.26 8.73
N ILE A 60 14.25 -30.50 9.14
CA ILE A 60 12.88 -30.90 9.51
C ILE A 60 12.35 -30.07 10.68
N VAL A 61 13.16 -29.88 11.73
CA VAL A 61 12.77 -29.06 12.89
C VAL A 61 12.49 -27.61 12.48
N ILE A 62 13.32 -27.03 11.63
CA ILE A 62 13.12 -25.66 11.12
C ILE A 62 11.81 -25.57 10.34
N VAL A 63 11.56 -26.50 9.41
CA VAL A 63 10.33 -26.51 8.61
C VAL A 63 9.08 -26.66 9.50
N LEU A 64 9.10 -27.56 10.48
CA LEU A 64 7.97 -27.74 11.41
C LEU A 64 7.72 -26.48 12.25
N SER A 65 8.79 -25.83 12.73
CA SER A 65 8.67 -24.58 13.47
C SER A 65 8.07 -23.45 12.61
N PHE A 66 8.47 -23.38 11.34
CA PHE A 66 7.94 -22.40 10.39
C PHE A 66 6.46 -22.65 10.09
N LEU A 67 6.06 -23.90 9.87
CA LEU A 67 4.65 -24.26 9.63
C LEU A 67 3.75 -23.91 10.82
N MET A 68 4.24 -24.12 12.05
CA MET A 68 3.55 -23.70 13.28
C MET A 68 3.34 -22.19 13.34
N LEU A 69 4.39 -21.40 13.05
CA LEU A 69 4.31 -19.94 12.99
C LEU A 69 3.33 -19.46 11.90
N CYS A 70 3.40 -20.06 10.72
CA CYS A 70 2.46 -19.77 9.64
C CYS A 70 1.01 -20.00 10.06
N GLY A 71 0.71 -21.10 10.76
CA GLY A 71 -0.66 -21.40 11.24
C GLY A 71 -1.24 -20.30 12.13
N VAL A 72 -0.43 -19.74 13.05
CA VAL A 72 -0.85 -18.64 13.93
C VAL A 72 -1.13 -17.37 13.12
N LEU A 73 -0.23 -17.03 12.19
CA LEU A 73 -0.37 -15.85 11.33
C LEU A 73 -1.57 -15.96 10.39
N PHE A 74 -1.82 -17.13 9.81
CA PHE A 74 -2.98 -17.36 8.94
C PHE A 74 -4.29 -17.15 9.68
N LYS A 75 -4.41 -17.61 10.93
CA LYS A 75 -5.62 -17.40 11.74
C LYS A 75 -5.86 -15.91 12.00
N GLN A 76 -4.82 -15.16 12.38
CA GLN A 76 -4.94 -13.71 12.60
C GLN A 76 -5.28 -12.97 11.32
N PHE A 77 -4.63 -13.32 10.21
CA PHE A 77 -4.92 -12.75 8.90
C PHE A 77 -6.35 -13.03 8.45
N TYR A 78 -6.87 -14.24 8.67
CA TYR A 78 -8.25 -14.59 8.33
C TYR A 78 -9.26 -13.73 9.11
N VAL A 79 -9.06 -13.58 10.42
CA VAL A 79 -9.91 -12.72 11.25
C VAL A 79 -9.81 -11.25 10.82
N TYR A 80 -8.60 -10.76 10.55
CA TYR A 80 -8.40 -9.41 10.05
C TYR A 80 -9.11 -9.19 8.71
N SER A 81 -8.90 -10.08 7.74
CA SER A 81 -9.46 -9.98 6.39
C SER A 81 -11.00 -9.99 6.41
N THR A 82 -11.60 -10.88 7.20
CA THR A 82 -13.06 -10.93 7.36
C THR A 82 -13.61 -9.69 8.03
N ASN A 83 -12.98 -9.17 9.09
CA ASN A 83 -13.39 -7.94 9.75
C ASN A 83 -13.21 -6.71 8.84
N HIS A 84 -12.12 -6.66 8.07
CA HIS A 84 -11.86 -5.58 7.13
C HIS A 84 -12.90 -5.56 6.00
N SER A 85 -13.23 -6.72 5.44
CA SER A 85 -14.30 -6.85 4.44
C SER A 85 -15.66 -6.40 5.00
N LYS A 86 -16.00 -6.78 6.23
CA LYS A 86 -17.21 -6.30 6.92
C LYS A 86 -17.19 -4.78 7.12
N SER A 87 -16.05 -4.22 7.50
CA SER A 87 -15.90 -2.77 7.68
C SER A 87 -16.05 -2.01 6.37
N ILE A 88 -15.47 -2.50 5.27
CA ILE A 88 -15.61 -1.91 3.93
C ILE A 88 -17.07 -1.95 3.47
N THR A 89 -17.73 -3.11 3.63
CA THR A 89 -19.14 -3.24 3.23
C THR A 89 -20.06 -2.33 4.07
N ALA A 90 -19.79 -2.17 5.36
CA ALA A 90 -20.50 -1.22 6.21
C ALA A 90 -20.25 0.24 5.78
N HIS A 91 -19.02 0.59 5.41
CA HIS A 91 -18.67 1.91 4.89
C HIS A 91 -19.43 2.25 3.61
N TYR A 92 -19.41 1.34 2.63
CA TYR A 92 -20.16 1.53 1.38
C TYR A 92 -21.67 1.66 1.61
N ARG A 93 -22.24 0.93 2.58
CA ARG A 93 -23.65 1.10 2.94
C ARG A 93 -23.94 2.50 3.47
N LEU A 94 -23.10 3.00 4.38
CA LEU A 94 -23.24 4.36 4.92
C LEU A 94 -23.05 5.44 3.86
N GLU A 95 -22.10 5.28 2.95
CA GLU A 95 -21.90 6.20 1.83
C GLU A 95 -23.09 6.19 0.88
N ASN A 96 -23.59 5.00 0.54
CA ASN A 96 -24.77 4.85 -0.32
C ASN A 96 -26.01 5.46 0.33
N GLU A 97 -26.22 5.27 1.62
CA GLU A 97 -27.34 5.88 2.36
C GLU A 97 -27.24 7.42 2.36
N LYS A 98 -26.05 7.96 2.60
CA LYS A 98 -25.81 9.42 2.52
C LYS A 98 -26.05 9.96 1.10
N ALA A 99 -25.53 9.27 0.10
CA ALA A 99 -25.71 9.65 -1.30
C ALA A 99 -27.17 9.58 -1.72
N PHE A 100 -27.88 8.52 -1.32
CA PHE A 100 -29.31 8.37 -1.54
C PHE A 100 -30.09 9.53 -0.92
N ASN A 101 -29.91 9.80 0.36
CA ASN A 101 -30.61 10.88 1.07
C ASN A 101 -30.33 12.24 0.42
N TYR A 102 -29.07 12.51 0.06
CA TYR A 102 -28.70 13.74 -0.63
C TYR A 102 -29.41 13.89 -1.98
N LEU A 103 -29.42 12.84 -2.81
CA LEU A 103 -30.06 12.85 -4.12
C LEU A 103 -31.59 12.97 -4.02
N TYR A 104 -32.18 12.26 -3.06
CA TYR A 104 -33.61 12.31 -2.77
C TYR A 104 -34.05 13.72 -2.35
N ASP A 105 -33.37 14.31 -1.38
CA ASP A 105 -33.64 15.66 -0.87
C ASP A 105 -33.41 16.72 -1.95
N SER A 106 -32.35 16.57 -2.75
CA SER A 106 -32.07 17.42 -3.92
C SER A 106 -33.20 17.33 -4.95
N GLY A 107 -33.65 16.12 -5.28
CA GLY A 107 -34.77 15.86 -6.17
C GLY A 107 -36.05 16.54 -5.71
N ILE A 108 -36.45 16.34 -4.44
CA ILE A 108 -37.62 16.98 -3.83
C ILE A 108 -37.50 18.51 -3.91
N ARG A 109 -36.33 19.06 -3.58
CA ARG A 109 -36.11 20.51 -3.64
C ARG A 109 -36.24 21.03 -5.07
N ARG A 110 -35.77 20.29 -6.08
CA ARG A 110 -35.95 20.68 -7.48
C ARG A 110 -37.42 20.60 -7.91
N LEU A 111 -38.19 19.64 -7.39
CA LEU A 111 -39.64 19.57 -7.61
C LEU A 111 -40.37 20.77 -7.03
N SER A 112 -40.03 21.20 -5.80
CA SER A 112 -40.66 22.38 -5.19
C SER A 112 -40.36 23.68 -5.95
N HIS A 113 -39.24 23.72 -6.69
CA HIS A 113 -38.88 24.84 -7.58
C HIS A 113 -39.37 24.65 -9.04
N ASN A 114 -40.26 23.69 -9.30
CA ASN A 114 -40.82 23.38 -10.62
C ASN A 114 -39.76 23.00 -11.68
N ASN A 115 -38.57 22.56 -11.26
CA ASN A 115 -37.51 22.08 -12.14
C ASN A 115 -37.63 20.56 -12.32
N LEU A 116 -38.58 20.15 -13.15
CA LEU A 116 -38.92 18.73 -13.37
C LEU A 116 -37.78 17.92 -14.00
N ILE A 117 -37.05 18.49 -14.98
CA ILE A 117 -35.94 17.79 -15.65
C ILE A 117 -34.80 17.54 -14.66
N GLY A 118 -34.45 18.57 -13.87
CA GLY A 118 -33.44 18.45 -12.83
C GLY A 118 -33.86 17.44 -11.77
N ALA A 119 -35.09 17.52 -11.28
CA ALA A 119 -35.62 16.58 -10.31
C ALA A 119 -35.57 15.13 -10.82
N TYR A 120 -36.02 14.89 -12.05
CA TYR A 120 -35.96 13.58 -12.68
C TYR A 120 -34.53 13.02 -12.71
N SER A 121 -33.53 13.85 -13.07
CA SER A 121 -32.14 13.40 -13.10
C SER A 121 -31.61 12.96 -11.73
N GLU A 122 -31.94 13.69 -10.66
CA GLU A 122 -31.51 13.36 -9.30
C GLU A 122 -32.24 12.11 -8.76
N LEU A 123 -33.56 12.03 -8.97
CA LEU A 123 -34.36 10.87 -8.55
C LEU A 123 -33.98 9.60 -9.31
N LYS A 124 -33.62 9.71 -10.59
CA LYS A 124 -33.11 8.58 -11.39
C LYS A 124 -31.80 8.04 -10.81
N LEU A 125 -30.90 8.93 -10.36
CA LEU A 125 -29.66 8.54 -9.69
C LEU A 125 -29.95 7.91 -8.33
N ALA A 126 -30.87 8.46 -7.55
CA ALA A 126 -31.30 7.85 -6.28
C ALA A 126 -31.85 6.43 -6.48
N CYS A 127 -32.60 6.21 -7.57
CA CYS A 127 -33.20 4.90 -7.89
C CYS A 127 -32.16 3.84 -8.25
N GLN A 128 -30.99 4.26 -8.76
CA GLN A 128 -29.86 3.36 -9.00
C GLN A 128 -29.19 2.90 -7.69
N ILE A 129 -29.28 3.70 -6.62
CA ILE A 129 -28.74 3.35 -5.30
C ILE A 129 -29.71 2.46 -4.52
N ASP A 130 -30.98 2.87 -4.42
CA ASP A 130 -32.04 2.08 -3.80
C ASP A 130 -33.29 2.02 -4.68
N SER A 131 -33.33 0.99 -5.52
CA SER A 131 -34.46 0.74 -6.43
C SER A 131 -35.70 0.17 -5.72
N LYS A 132 -35.60 -0.23 -4.45
CA LYS A 132 -36.70 -0.86 -3.71
C LYS A 132 -37.55 0.15 -2.95
N ASN A 133 -37.10 1.40 -2.86
CA ASN A 133 -37.84 2.44 -2.18
C ASN A 133 -39.12 2.81 -2.95
N GLU A 134 -40.28 2.44 -2.41
CA GLU A 134 -41.58 2.67 -3.04
C GLU A 134 -41.92 4.15 -3.20
N GLU A 135 -41.53 4.99 -2.23
CA GLU A 135 -41.82 6.43 -2.25
C GLU A 135 -41.06 7.13 -3.37
N LEU A 136 -39.77 6.80 -3.50
CA LEU A 136 -38.95 7.25 -4.62
C LEU A 136 -39.51 6.82 -5.97
N ASN A 137 -39.92 5.56 -6.10
CA ASN A 137 -40.46 5.05 -7.35
C ASN A 137 -41.77 5.75 -7.74
N LYS A 138 -42.65 6.05 -6.77
CA LYS A 138 -43.87 6.84 -7.00
C LYS A 138 -43.53 8.25 -7.49
N LEU A 139 -42.62 8.96 -6.80
CA LEU A 139 -42.17 10.29 -7.20
C LEU A 139 -41.52 10.28 -8.59
N LEU A 140 -40.73 9.26 -8.91
CA LEU A 140 -40.10 9.12 -10.22
C LEU A 140 -41.14 8.93 -11.34
N ILE A 141 -42.20 8.15 -11.09
CA ILE A 141 -43.32 7.95 -12.02
C ILE A 141 -44.12 9.23 -12.20
N GLU A 142 -44.44 9.94 -11.12
CA GLU A 142 -45.17 11.21 -11.17
C GLU A 142 -44.38 12.25 -11.98
N THR A 143 -43.08 12.36 -11.74
CA THR A 143 -42.22 13.30 -12.44
C THR A 143 -42.06 12.95 -13.92
N LEU A 144 -41.91 11.68 -14.26
CA LEU A 144 -41.87 11.21 -15.63
C LEU A 144 -43.21 11.41 -16.36
N SER A 145 -44.34 11.19 -15.70
CA SER A 145 -45.66 11.42 -16.30
C SER A 145 -45.87 12.90 -16.62
N ALA A 146 -45.44 13.80 -15.72
CA ALA A 146 -45.44 15.24 -15.98
C ALA A 146 -44.51 15.63 -17.15
N LEU A 147 -43.32 15.04 -17.24
CA LEU A 147 -42.35 15.31 -18.32
C LEU A 147 -42.76 14.71 -19.67
N CYS A 148 -43.44 13.56 -19.68
CA CYS A 148 -43.96 12.90 -20.88
C CYS A 148 -44.88 13.82 -21.69
N SER A 149 -45.65 14.68 -21.02
CA SER A 149 -46.48 15.69 -21.69
C SER A 149 -45.69 16.68 -22.56
N LYS A 150 -44.39 16.85 -22.28
CA LYS A 150 -43.49 17.81 -22.95
C LYS A 150 -42.57 17.15 -23.97
N ASP A 151 -42.11 15.93 -23.71
CA ASP A 151 -41.18 15.21 -24.58
C ASP A 151 -41.45 13.70 -24.53
N LEU A 152 -41.66 13.13 -25.72
CA LEU A 152 -42.01 11.73 -25.95
C LEU A 152 -40.92 10.76 -25.44
N LYS A 153 -39.66 11.21 -25.32
CA LYS A 153 -38.58 10.42 -24.74
C LYS A 153 -38.90 9.96 -23.32
N TYR A 154 -39.48 10.83 -22.49
CA TYR A 154 -39.82 10.50 -21.11
C TYR A 154 -41.02 9.55 -21.03
N CYS A 155 -41.92 9.56 -22.03
CA CYS A 155 -43.00 8.59 -22.13
C CYS A 155 -42.48 7.17 -22.35
N ILE A 156 -41.47 7.02 -23.23
CA ILE A 156 -40.84 5.72 -23.49
C ILE A 156 -40.15 5.20 -22.23
N GLU A 157 -39.43 6.08 -21.50
CA GLU A 157 -38.80 5.70 -20.24
C GLU A 157 -39.83 5.31 -19.17
N LEU A 158 -40.96 6.01 -19.09
CA LEU A 158 -42.06 5.67 -18.18
C LEU A 158 -42.67 4.30 -18.50
N GLU A 159 -42.98 4.02 -19.77
CA GLU A 159 -43.49 2.72 -20.19
C GLU A 159 -42.54 1.58 -19.82
N ASN A 160 -41.23 1.80 -20.01
CA ASN A 160 -40.21 0.81 -19.67
C ASN A 160 -40.15 0.55 -18.17
N LEU A 161 -40.36 1.58 -17.33
CA LEU A 161 -40.42 1.41 -15.87
C LEU A 161 -41.66 0.67 -15.41
N LEU A 162 -42.82 0.86 -16.07
CA LEU A 162 -44.08 0.20 -15.70
C LEU A 162 -44.16 -1.26 -16.17
N LYS A 163 -43.41 -1.64 -17.20
CA LYS A 163 -43.34 -3.02 -17.72
C LYS A 163 -42.40 -3.92 -16.92
N LYS A 164 -41.63 -3.35 -15.99
CA LYS A 164 -40.64 -4.05 -15.18
C LYS A 164 -41.26 -4.53 -13.87
#